data_AF-A0A6P9AYU1-F1
#
_entry.id   AF-A0A6P9AYU1-F1
#
_cell.length_a   1.000
_cell.length_b   1.000
_cell.length_c   1.000
_cell.angle_alpha   90.00
_cell.angle_beta   90.00
_cell.angle_gamma   90.00
#
_symmetry.space_group_name_H-M   'P 1'
#
loop_
_entity.id
_entity.type
_entity.pdbx_description
1 polymer ?
#
loop_
_entity_poly.entity_id
_entity_poly.type
_entity_poly.pdbx_seq_one_letter_code
_entity_poly.pdbx_strand_id
1 'polypeptide(L)'
;AMLHFCCPEIIRVLDLLFSVLSKNSETHKPTIIAVFVELLHYQDIDQFPSEQIFESLEEWTQNPSPDVRSLAVRALGILAIHPDKVEEVKVLMPTLLGSLEETDNGVILEAITALQNVLKFMQRSDVVTLAEKLLPLFST
;
A
#
# COMPACT_ATOMS: atom_id res chain seq x y z
N ALA A 1 9.10 24.39 18.07
CA ALA A 1 9.17 24.21 16.62
C ALA A 1 10.12 23.05 16.36
N MET A 2 9.59 21.91 15.96
CA MET A 2 10.40 20.74 15.62
C MET A 2 10.67 20.84 14.11
N LEU A 3 11.92 21.11 13.74
CA LEU A 3 12.36 21.08 12.34
C LEU A 3 12.30 19.62 11.88
N HIS A 4 11.32 19.30 11.03
CA HIS A 4 11.22 18.01 10.37
C HIS A 4 12.33 17.95 9.32
N PHE A 5 13.38 17.19 9.58
CA PHE A 5 14.47 16.99 8.63
C PHE A 5 14.07 15.89 7.66
N CYS A 6 13.41 16.27 6.57
CA CYS A 6 13.27 15.40 5.42
C CYS A 6 14.67 14.93 5.01
N CYS A 7 14.95 13.62 5.12
CA CYS A 7 16.26 13.04 4.84
C CYS A 7 16.44 12.91 3.32
N PRO A 8 17.23 13.77 2.65
CA PRO A 8 17.35 13.77 1.19
C PRO A 8 17.92 12.45 0.65
N GLU A 9 18.65 11.71 1.48
CA GLU A 9 19.21 10.40 1.15
C GLU A 9 18.12 9.35 0.96
N ILE A 10 17.04 9.35 1.75
CA ILE A 10 15.94 8.38 1.63
C ILE A 10 15.20 8.58 0.32
N ILE A 11 14.88 9.83 -0.05
CA ILE A 11 14.22 10.15 -1.32
C ILE A 11 15.08 9.67 -2.50
N ARG A 12 16.39 9.94 -2.46
CA ARG A 12 17.32 9.49 -3.51
C ARG A 12 17.39 7.97 -3.62
N VAL A 13 17.31 7.25 -2.50
CA VAL A 13 17.27 5.79 -2.51
C VAL A 13 15.97 5.31 -3.15
N LEU A 14 14.82 5.89 -2.79
CA LEU A 14 13.52 5.54 -3.38
C LEU A 14 13.49 5.80 -4.90
N ASP A 15 13.98 6.95 -5.36
CA ASP A 15 14.09 7.27 -6.79
C ASP A 15 14.96 6.25 -7.53
N LEU A 16 16.08 5.85 -6.92
CA LEU A 16 16.94 4.81 -7.47
C LEU A 16 16.21 3.47 -7.55
N LEU A 17 15.48 3.08 -6.50
CA LEU A 17 14.69 1.84 -6.50
C LEU A 17 13.65 1.85 -7.61
N PHE A 18 12.92 2.94 -7.84
CA PHE A 18 12.00 3.08 -8.98
C PHE A 18 12.71 2.97 -10.33
N SER A 19 13.88 3.59 -10.48
CA SER A 19 14.68 3.49 -11.70
C SER A 19 15.15 2.05 -11.96
N VAL A 20 15.44 1.30 -10.90
CA VAL A 20 15.84 -0.11 -11.01
C VAL A 20 14.63 -1.00 -11.30
N LEU A 21 13.49 -0.78 -10.64
CA LEU A 21 12.24 -1.50 -10.86
C LEU A 21 11.73 -1.37 -12.31
N SER A 22 11.91 -0.20 -12.92
CA SER A 22 11.53 0.03 -14.33
C SER A 22 12.47 -0.59 -15.37
N LYS A 23 13.67 -1.03 -14.97
CA LYS A 23 14.73 -1.49 -15.90
C LYS A 23 15.13 -2.97 -15.77
N ASN A 24 14.87 -3.62 -14.64
CA ASN A 24 15.43 -4.94 -14.34
C ASN A 24 14.52 -6.12 -14.72
N SER A 25 15.14 -7.29 -14.87
CA SER A 25 14.47 -8.58 -15.04
C SER A 25 13.72 -9.00 -13.77
N GLU A 26 12.60 -9.70 -13.96
CA GLU A 26 11.65 -10.18 -12.93
C GLU A 26 12.30 -10.86 -11.71
N THR A 27 13.51 -11.41 -11.84
CA THR A 27 14.22 -12.17 -10.81
C THR A 27 14.48 -11.42 -9.50
N HIS A 28 14.68 -10.10 -9.54
CA HIS A 28 14.98 -9.30 -8.35
C HIS A 28 13.85 -8.34 -7.95
N LYS A 29 12.80 -8.27 -8.76
CA LYS A 29 11.66 -7.35 -8.56
C LYS A 29 11.02 -7.52 -7.16
N PRO A 30 10.76 -8.74 -6.65
CA PRO A 30 10.19 -8.91 -5.32
C PRO A 30 11.08 -8.36 -4.18
N THR A 31 12.40 -8.56 -4.26
CA THR A 31 13.34 -8.06 -3.25
C THR A 31 13.39 -6.54 -3.25
N ILE A 32 13.40 -5.93 -4.43
CA ILE A 32 13.44 -4.47 -4.56
C ILE A 32 12.13 -3.85 -4.05
N ILE A 33 10.99 -4.47 -4.37
CA ILE A 33 9.69 -4.07 -3.82
C ILE A 33 9.69 -4.20 -2.29
N ALA A 34 10.22 -5.29 -1.72
CA ALA A 34 10.28 -5.44 -0.27
C ALA A 34 11.10 -4.33 0.40
N VAL A 35 12.26 -3.97 -0.16
CA VAL A 35 13.07 -2.84 0.33
C VAL A 35 12.31 -1.53 0.22
N PHE A 36 11.63 -1.30 -0.90
CA PHE A 36 10.79 -0.11 -1.10
C PHE A 36 9.68 -0.02 -0.05
N VAL A 37 8.95 -1.11 0.21
CA VAL A 37 7.86 -1.16 1.21
C VAL A 37 8.38 -0.89 2.62
N GLU A 38 9.54 -1.43 2.99
CA GLU A 38 10.14 -1.15 4.31
C GLU A 38 10.60 0.30 4.43
N LEU A 39 11.09 0.92 3.34
CA LEU A 39 11.43 2.35 3.34
C LEU A 39 10.21 3.25 3.50
N LEU A 40 9.03 2.83 3.00
CA LEU A 40 7.78 3.53 3.29
C LEU A 40 7.45 3.55 4.80
N HIS A 41 8.04 2.68 5.62
CA HIS A 41 7.77 2.74 7.05
C HIS A 41 8.53 3.87 7.78
N TYR A 42 9.56 4.44 7.14
CA TYR A 42 10.35 5.51 7.73
C TYR A 42 9.65 6.86 7.49
N GLN A 43 9.24 7.50 8.59
CA GLN A 43 8.41 8.71 8.63
C GLN A 43 9.09 9.93 7.99
N ASP A 44 8.89 10.12 6.68
CA ASP A 44 9.10 11.39 5.96
C ASP A 44 8.50 11.32 4.53
N ILE A 45 7.50 10.47 4.30
CA ILE A 45 6.89 10.24 2.97
C ILE A 45 6.01 11.42 2.51
N ASP A 46 5.71 12.38 3.39
CA ASP A 46 4.80 13.49 3.09
C ASP A 46 5.27 14.32 1.88
N GLN A 47 6.57 14.30 1.57
CA GLN A 47 7.16 14.99 0.41
C GLN A 47 7.32 14.10 -0.84
N PHE A 48 6.91 12.83 -0.80
CA PHE A 48 7.07 11.91 -1.92
C PHE A 48 5.94 12.08 -2.95
N PRO A 49 6.25 12.14 -4.26
CA PRO A 49 5.24 12.22 -5.31
C PRO A 49 4.31 10.98 -5.27
N SER A 50 3.04 11.18 -4.89
CA SER A 50 2.09 10.09 -4.66
C SER A 50 1.75 9.32 -5.93
N GLU A 51 1.59 10.00 -7.05
CA GLU A 51 1.01 9.44 -8.28
C GLU A 51 1.78 8.21 -8.81
N GLN A 52 3.11 8.33 -8.96
CA GLN A 52 3.95 7.22 -9.45
C GLN A 52 3.95 6.02 -8.50
N ILE A 53 3.88 6.24 -7.18
CA ILE A 53 3.76 5.15 -6.21
C ILE A 53 2.45 4.41 -6.45
N PHE A 54 1.32 5.14 -6.48
CA PHE A 54 0.00 4.51 -6.55
C PHE A 54 -0.21 3.75 -7.86
N GLU A 55 0.29 4.28 -8.99
CA GLU A 55 0.30 3.54 -10.26
C GLU A 55 1.08 2.23 -10.16
N SER A 56 2.26 2.27 -9.52
CA SER A 56 3.10 1.09 -9.33
C SER A 56 2.44 0.07 -8.38
N LEU A 57 1.81 0.54 -7.32
CA LEU A 57 1.09 -0.33 -6.38
C LEU A 57 -0.12 -0.99 -7.03
N GLU A 58 -0.87 -0.25 -7.86
CA GLU A 58 -1.97 -0.82 -8.63
C GLU A 58 -1.47 -1.95 -9.55
N GLU A 59 -0.37 -1.75 -10.29
CA GLU A 59 0.27 -2.82 -11.07
C GLU A 59 0.66 -4.02 -10.19
N TRP A 60 1.33 -3.77 -9.06
CA TRP A 60 1.87 -4.84 -8.22
C TRP A 60 0.78 -5.64 -7.49
N THR A 61 -0.35 -5.02 -7.15
CA THR A 61 -1.52 -5.74 -6.60
C THR A 61 -2.15 -6.72 -7.58
N GLN A 62 -1.86 -6.61 -8.88
CA GLN A 62 -2.31 -7.55 -9.91
C GLN A 62 -1.21 -8.54 -10.35
N ASN A 63 -0.05 -8.54 -9.67
CA ASN A 63 1.07 -9.39 -10.04
C ASN A 63 0.75 -10.89 -9.87
N PRO A 64 1.25 -11.79 -10.74
CA PRO A 64 1.05 -13.23 -10.56
C PRO A 64 1.62 -13.80 -9.26
N SER A 65 2.69 -13.21 -8.72
CA SER A 65 3.31 -13.62 -7.46
C SER A 65 2.51 -13.12 -6.25
N PRO A 66 2.04 -14.02 -5.36
CA PRO A 66 1.37 -13.60 -4.13
C PRO A 66 2.30 -12.81 -3.19
N ASP A 67 3.60 -13.08 -3.20
CA ASP A 67 4.58 -12.32 -2.42
C ASP A 67 4.60 -10.84 -2.85
N VAL A 68 4.56 -10.59 -4.17
CA VAL A 68 4.52 -9.22 -4.72
C VAL A 68 3.20 -8.55 -4.39
N ARG A 69 2.07 -9.25 -4.53
CA ARG A 69 0.75 -8.70 -4.18
C ARG A 69 0.67 -8.36 -2.69
N SER A 70 1.13 -9.25 -1.82
CA SER A 70 1.15 -9.04 -0.36
C SER A 70 1.97 -7.80 0.00
N LEU A 71 3.16 -7.64 -0.59
CA LEU A 71 3.99 -6.44 -0.40
C LEU A 71 3.31 -5.15 -0.90
N ALA A 72 2.60 -5.21 -2.03
CA ALA A 72 1.88 -4.06 -2.56
C ALA A 72 0.71 -3.65 -1.65
N VAL A 73 -0.08 -4.63 -1.17
CA VAL A 73 -1.17 -4.39 -0.22
C VAL A 73 -0.63 -3.85 1.11
N ARG A 74 0.52 -4.36 1.58
CA ARG A 74 1.21 -3.83 2.76
C ARG A 74 1.60 -2.36 2.59
N ALA A 75 2.15 -1.98 1.42
CA ALA A 75 2.45 -0.59 1.12
C ALA A 75 1.19 0.30 1.16
N LEU A 76 0.06 -0.15 0.62
CA LEU A 76 -1.21 0.58 0.76
C LEU A 76 -1.62 0.74 2.22
N GLY A 77 -1.43 -0.30 3.05
CA GLY A 77 -1.69 -0.24 4.48
C GLY A 77 -0.78 0.71 5.24
N ILE A 78 0.49 0.82 4.84
CA ILE A 78 1.44 1.82 5.38
C ILE A 78 0.99 3.22 4.97
N LEU A 79 0.70 3.47 3.69
CA LEU A 79 0.25 4.78 3.21
C LEU A 79 -1.07 5.21 3.88
N ALA A 80 -1.95 4.26 4.19
CA ALA A 80 -3.22 4.53 4.87
C ALA A 80 -3.08 5.07 6.30
N ILE A 81 -1.88 5.00 6.92
CA ILE A 81 -1.66 5.63 8.24
C ILE A 81 -1.42 7.14 8.14
N HIS A 82 -1.16 7.65 6.93
CA HIS A 82 -0.88 9.06 6.68
C HIS A 82 -2.16 9.79 6.22
N PRO A 83 -2.61 10.83 6.95
CA PRO A 83 -3.82 11.59 6.61
C PRO A 83 -3.81 12.14 5.18
N ASP A 84 -2.64 12.54 4.68
CA ASP A 84 -2.48 13.18 3.38
C ASP A 84 -2.42 12.17 2.21
N LYS A 85 -2.48 10.86 2.50
CA LYS A 85 -2.42 9.77 1.50
C LYS A 85 -3.64 8.84 1.55
N VAL A 86 -4.44 8.93 2.61
CA VAL A 86 -5.54 8.00 2.83
C VAL A 86 -6.65 8.14 1.78
N GLU A 87 -6.83 9.33 1.20
CA GLU A 87 -7.81 9.55 0.14
C GLU A 87 -7.40 8.82 -1.15
N GLU A 88 -6.12 8.86 -1.53
CA GLU A 88 -5.61 8.06 -2.64
C GLU A 88 -5.72 6.55 -2.36
N VAL A 89 -5.45 6.10 -1.13
CA VAL A 89 -5.66 4.69 -0.76
C VAL A 89 -7.14 4.29 -0.86
N LYS A 90 -8.08 5.18 -0.50
CA LYS A 90 -9.53 4.92 -0.63
C LYS A 90 -9.96 4.72 -2.08
N VAL A 91 -9.27 5.30 -3.07
CA VAL A 91 -9.53 5.01 -4.49
C VAL A 91 -9.26 3.53 -4.81
N LEU A 92 -8.26 2.93 -4.17
CA LEU A 92 -7.90 1.51 -4.30
C LEU A 92 -8.66 0.58 -3.34
N MET A 93 -9.77 1.05 -2.74
CA MET A 93 -10.63 0.23 -1.87
C MET A 93 -11.18 -1.04 -2.55
N PRO A 94 -11.57 -1.05 -3.84
CA PRO A 94 -11.95 -2.28 -4.52
C PRO A 94 -10.83 -3.32 -4.52
N THR A 95 -9.58 -2.89 -4.71
CA THR A 95 -8.40 -3.76 -4.67
C THR A 95 -8.21 -4.35 -3.28
N LEU A 96 -8.27 -3.52 -2.22
CA LEU A 96 -8.14 -4.00 -0.83
C LEU A 96 -9.24 -5.01 -0.45
N LEU A 97 -10.46 -4.79 -0.92
CA LEU A 97 -11.57 -5.73 -0.69
C LEU A 97 -11.38 -7.03 -1.48
N GLY A 98 -10.94 -6.96 -2.74
CA GLY A 98 -10.64 -8.13 -3.55
C GLY A 98 -9.52 -8.99 -2.96
N SER A 99 -8.52 -8.37 -2.32
CA SER A 99 -7.45 -9.07 -1.61
C SER A 99 -7.92 -9.91 -0.41
N LEU A 100 -9.14 -9.67 0.12
CA LEU A 100 -9.74 -10.53 1.16
C LEU A 100 -10.29 -11.85 0.61
N GLU A 101 -10.53 -11.93 -0.70
CA GLU A 101 -11.05 -13.11 -1.39
C GLU A 101 -9.94 -13.98 -2.00
N GLU A 102 -8.68 -13.58 -1.84
CA GLU A 102 -7.53 -14.35 -2.32
C GLU A 102 -7.32 -15.64 -1.53
N THR A 103 -6.58 -16.58 -2.12
CA THR A 103 -6.20 -17.84 -1.47
C THR A 103 -4.94 -17.74 -0.64
N ASP A 104 -4.11 -16.72 -0.87
CA ASP A 104 -2.86 -16.52 -0.15
C ASP A 104 -3.10 -15.80 1.18
N ASN A 105 -2.77 -16.45 2.28
CA ASN A 105 -2.98 -15.91 3.63
C ASN A 105 -2.16 -14.64 3.89
N GLY A 106 -1.00 -14.47 3.25
CA GLY A 106 -0.18 -13.28 3.38
C GLY A 106 -0.86 -12.07 2.77
N VAL A 107 -1.46 -12.23 1.59
CA VAL A 107 -2.25 -11.17 0.93
C VAL A 107 -3.49 -10.80 1.77
N ILE A 108 -4.23 -11.80 2.26
CA ILE A 108 -5.42 -11.57 3.09
C ILE A 108 -5.06 -10.82 4.38
N LEU A 109 -3.98 -11.22 5.07
CA LEU A 109 -3.56 -10.59 6.31
C LEU A 109 -3.17 -9.12 6.12
N GLU A 110 -2.44 -8.82 5.05
CA GLU A 110 -2.07 -7.44 4.71
C GLU A 110 -3.30 -6.62 4.34
N ALA A 111 -4.28 -7.20 3.64
CA ALA A 111 -5.53 -6.53 3.29
C ALA A 111 -6.35 -6.16 4.54
N ILE A 112 -6.46 -7.08 5.51
CA ILE A 112 -7.11 -6.80 6.80
C ILE A 112 -6.40 -5.64 7.50
N THR A 113 -5.07 -5.67 7.55
CA THR A 113 -4.27 -4.62 8.20
C THR A 113 -4.44 -3.26 7.51
N ALA A 114 -4.43 -3.24 6.17
CA ALA A 114 -4.62 -2.04 5.39
C ALA A 114 -6.03 -1.44 5.62
N LEU A 115 -7.07 -2.26 5.60
CA LEU A 115 -8.45 -1.82 5.86
C LEU A 115 -8.61 -1.27 7.29
N GLN A 116 -7.97 -1.89 8.29
CA GLN A 116 -7.94 -1.35 9.66
C GLN A 116 -7.32 0.05 9.71
N ASN A 117 -6.28 0.31 8.92
CA ASN A 117 -5.65 1.63 8.86
C ASN A 117 -6.54 2.65 8.15
N VAL A 118 -7.16 2.30 7.02
CA VAL A 118 -8.10 3.20 6.32
C VAL A 118 -9.29 3.57 7.21
N LEU A 119 -9.83 2.60 7.96
CA LEU A 119 -10.97 2.81 8.88
C LEU A 119 -10.71 3.89 9.94
N LYS A 120 -9.45 4.11 10.35
CA LYS A 120 -9.08 5.16 11.33
C LYS A 120 -9.35 6.58 10.81
N PHE A 121 -9.43 6.76 9.49
CA PHE A 121 -9.60 8.06 8.83
C PHE A 121 -10.89 8.14 7.99
N MET A 122 -11.78 7.15 8.11
CA MET A 122 -13.09 7.19 7.44
C MET A 122 -14.11 7.99 8.26
N GLN A 123 -15.00 8.69 7.55
CA GLN A 123 -16.18 9.24 8.19
C GLN A 123 -17.19 8.12 8.48
N ARG A 124 -18.10 8.37 9.43
CA ARG A 124 -19.10 7.38 9.83
C ARG A 124 -19.94 6.85 8.65
N SER A 125 -20.26 7.70 7.68
CA SER A 125 -20.98 7.30 6.45
C SER A 125 -20.21 6.25 5.66
N ASP A 126 -18.91 6.44 5.49
CA ASP A 126 -18.05 5.59 4.66
C ASP A 126 -17.81 4.24 5.32
N VAL A 127 -17.75 4.22 6.66
CA VAL A 127 -17.64 2.99 7.45
C VAL A 127 -18.86 2.09 7.24
N VAL A 128 -20.07 2.65 7.15
CA VAL A 128 -21.30 1.86 6.90
C VAL A 128 -21.22 1.20 5.52
N THR A 129 -20.85 1.97 4.50
CA THR A 129 -20.67 1.43 3.14
C THR A 129 -19.58 0.36 3.07
N LEU A 130 -18.47 0.52 3.80
CA LEU A 130 -17.44 -0.51 3.87
C LEU A 130 -17.95 -1.77 4.59
N ALA A 131 -18.66 -1.61 5.70
CA ALA A 131 -19.23 -2.74 6.44
C ALA A 131 -20.21 -3.55 5.56
N GLU A 132 -21.05 -2.89 4.77
CA GLU A 132 -21.94 -3.56 3.80
C GLU A 132 -21.17 -4.41 2.79
N LYS A 133 -20.01 -3.94 2.33
CA LYS A 133 -19.13 -4.70 1.41
C LYS A 133 -18.39 -5.85 2.10
N LEU A 134 -18.13 -5.75 3.40
CA LEU A 134 -17.45 -6.79 4.17
C LEU A 134 -18.42 -7.89 4.65
N LEU A 135 -19.70 -7.58 4.89
CA LEU A 135 -20.71 -8.53 5.39
C LEU A 135 -20.78 -9.85 4.60
N PRO A 136 -20.74 -9.87 3.26
CA PRO A 136 -20.75 -11.11 2.49
C PRO A 136 -19.60 -12.07 2.85
N LEU A 137 -18.44 -11.55 3.24
CA LEU A 137 -17.27 -12.36 3.59
C LEU A 137 -17.45 -13.16 4.89
N PHE A 138 -18.40 -12.75 5.74
CA PHE A 138 -18.71 -13.41 7.01
C PHE A 138 -20.00 -14.25 6.96
N SER A 139 -20.67 -14.25 5.81
CA SER A 139 -21.94 -14.93 5.60
C SER A 139 -21.69 -16.36 5.10
N THR A 140 -21.04 -17.17 5.94
CA THR A 140 -20.92 -18.64 5.80
C THR A 140 -22.13 -19.37 6.32
#